data_AF-A0A0W0SUV2-F1
#
_entry.id   AF-A0A0W0SUV2-F1
#
_cell.length_a   1.000
_cell.length_b   1.000
_cell.length_c   1.000
_cell.angle_alpha   90.00
_cell.angle_beta   90.00
_cell.angle_gamma   90.00
#
_symmetry.space_group_name_H-M   'P 1'
#
loop_
_entity.id
_entity.type
_entity.pdbx_description
1 polymer ?
#
loop_
_entity_poly.entity_id
_entity_poly.type
_entity_poly.pdbx_seq_one_letter_code
_entity_poly.pdbx_strand_id
1 'polypeptide(L)'
;MPQSMITKLRFKKLIILFWTLWWLIALWTDVVGLMAHYGLLNKSWAPDINYPFLLASLEMYKAPEWVTQVAFIGILSLSFLSTLAFCWASAGLHREEHYWLPRADLAFIVSLSFWMAFFIADQLVMKFDLEENHMVQGGFQLLTYLSLYLLPSQNNQQSQS
;
A
#
# COMPACT_ATOMS: atom_id res chain seq x y z
N MET A 1 -26.97 -17.62 8.75
CA MET A 1 -26.53 -16.20 8.72
C MET A 1 -27.37 -15.48 7.67
N PRO A 2 -27.89 -14.26 7.93
CA PRO A 2 -28.66 -13.51 6.94
C PRO A 2 -27.84 -13.27 5.67
N GLN A 3 -28.46 -13.35 4.49
CA GLN A 3 -27.78 -13.17 3.19
C GLN A 3 -27.00 -11.84 3.13
N SER A 4 -27.54 -10.78 3.74
CA SER A 4 -26.89 -9.46 3.84
C SER A 4 -25.58 -9.47 4.64
N MET A 5 -25.46 -10.30 5.68
CA MET A 5 -24.24 -10.43 6.48
C MET A 5 -23.15 -11.19 5.73
N ILE A 6 -23.52 -12.23 4.96
CA ILE A 6 -22.60 -12.99 4.11
C ILE A 6 -22.01 -12.07 3.03
N THR A 7 -22.83 -11.23 2.41
CA THR A 7 -22.37 -10.27 1.39
C THR A 7 -21.38 -9.27 1.97
N LYS A 8 -21.63 -8.74 3.18
CA LYS A 8 -20.72 -7.78 3.85
C LYS A 8 -19.37 -8.42 4.19
N LEU A 9 -19.37 -9.63 4.75
CA LEU A 9 -18.14 -10.36 5.05
C LEU A 9 -17.31 -10.62 3.79
N ARG A 10 -17.96 -11.05 2.69
CA ARG A 10 -17.28 -11.23 1.39
C ARG A 10 -16.67 -9.93 0.88
N PHE A 11 -17.39 -8.83 1.01
CA PHE A 11 -16.88 -7.51 0.60
C PHE A 11 -15.64 -7.09 1.41
N LYS A 12 -15.64 -7.27 2.74
CA LYS A 12 -14.44 -7.03 3.56
C LYS A 12 -13.23 -7.84 3.09
N LYS A 13 -13.43 -9.12 2.76
CA LYS A 13 -12.36 -9.99 2.23
C LYS A 13 -11.87 -9.53 0.84
N LEU A 14 -12.78 -9.07 -0.02
CA LEU A 14 -12.42 -8.52 -1.34
C LEU A 14 -11.57 -7.26 -1.22
N ILE A 15 -11.83 -6.39 -0.24
CA ILE A 15 -10.98 -5.23 0.05
C ILE A 15 -9.54 -5.65 0.34
N ILE A 16 -9.34 -6.69 1.18
CA ILE A 16 -8.00 -7.18 1.53
C ILE A 16 -7.29 -7.78 0.31
N LEU A 17 -8.00 -8.56 -0.50
CA LEU A 17 -7.46 -9.13 -1.73
C LEU A 17 -7.11 -8.06 -2.76
N PHE A 18 -7.94 -7.03 -2.89
CA PHE A 18 -7.66 -5.87 -3.75
C PHE A 18 -6.34 -5.21 -3.37
N TRP A 19 -6.16 -4.86 -2.09
CA TRP A 19 -4.92 -4.23 -1.63
C TRP A 19 -3.71 -5.16 -1.73
N THR A 20 -3.90 -6.47 -1.55
CA THR A 20 -2.84 -7.45 -1.79
C THR A 20 -2.34 -7.40 -3.23
N LEU A 21 -3.26 -7.40 -4.21
CA LEU A 21 -2.90 -7.30 -5.62
C LEU A 21 -2.27 -5.94 -5.96
N TRP A 22 -2.82 -4.86 -5.42
CA TRP A 22 -2.29 -3.52 -5.61
C TRP A 22 -0.82 -3.40 -5.16
N TRP A 23 -0.53 -3.85 -3.93
CA TRP A 23 0.82 -3.80 -3.37
C TRP A 23 1.79 -4.74 -4.11
N LEU A 24 1.35 -5.92 -4.53
CA LEU A 24 2.15 -6.80 -5.37
C LEU A 24 2.55 -6.13 -6.69
N ILE A 25 1.61 -5.43 -7.34
CA ILE A 25 1.89 -4.71 -8.59
C ILE A 25 2.83 -3.53 -8.33
N ALA A 26 2.58 -2.72 -7.30
CA ALA A 26 3.42 -1.58 -6.95
C ALA A 26 4.87 -2.00 -6.67
N LEU A 27 5.06 -3.01 -5.80
CA LEU A 27 6.38 -3.58 -5.53
C LEU A 27 7.03 -4.12 -6.80
N TRP A 28 6.28 -4.88 -7.60
CA TRP A 28 6.79 -5.43 -8.86
C TRP A 28 7.29 -4.33 -9.79
N THR A 29 6.52 -3.26 -9.97
CA THR A 29 6.92 -2.14 -10.83
C THR A 29 8.17 -1.43 -10.33
N ASP A 30 8.33 -1.24 -9.02
CA ASP A 30 9.53 -0.63 -8.44
C ASP A 30 10.77 -1.53 -8.59
N VAL A 31 10.64 -2.83 -8.31
CA VAL A 31 11.73 -3.80 -8.47
C VAL A 31 12.19 -3.86 -9.92
N VAL A 32 11.24 -3.98 -10.84
CA VAL A 32 11.52 -4.08 -12.28
C VAL A 32 12.13 -2.78 -12.81
N GLY A 33 11.64 -1.63 -12.38
CA GLY A 33 12.21 -0.32 -12.72
C GLY A 33 13.65 -0.19 -12.21
N LEU A 34 13.92 -0.62 -10.98
CA LEU A 34 15.28 -0.62 -10.42
C LEU A 34 16.24 -1.55 -11.19
N MET A 35 15.77 -2.75 -11.55
CA MET A 35 16.54 -3.67 -12.40
C MET A 35 16.85 -3.05 -13.77
N ALA A 36 15.89 -2.31 -14.34
CA ALA A 36 16.10 -1.59 -15.59
C ALA A 36 17.10 -0.44 -15.45
N HIS A 37 17.04 0.32 -14.35
CA HIS A 37 17.98 1.39 -14.03
C HIS A 37 19.44 0.90 -14.04
N TYR A 38 19.69 -0.26 -13.43
CA TYR A 38 21.02 -0.89 -13.38
C TYR A 38 21.38 -1.72 -14.63
N GLY A 39 20.56 -1.69 -15.68
CA GLY A 39 20.80 -2.44 -16.92
C GLY A 39 20.67 -3.96 -16.79
N LEU A 40 20.14 -4.46 -15.68
CA LEU A 40 19.86 -5.89 -15.47
C LEU A 40 18.65 -6.37 -16.27
N LEU A 41 17.78 -5.44 -16.68
CA LEU A 41 16.60 -5.71 -17.49
C LEU A 41 16.40 -4.62 -18.55
N ASN A 42 16.54 -4.96 -19.83
CA ASN A 42 16.30 -4.03 -20.92
C ASN A 42 15.05 -4.45 -21.71
N LYS A 43 13.87 -4.00 -21.25
CA LYS A 43 12.56 -4.33 -21.85
C LYS A 43 11.61 -3.12 -21.82
N SER A 44 10.86 -2.92 -22.91
CA SER A 44 9.92 -1.79 -23.05
C SER A 44 8.73 -1.82 -22.09
N TRP A 45 8.38 -3.00 -21.56
CA TRP A 45 7.32 -3.15 -20.55
C TRP A 45 7.79 -2.84 -19.12
N ALA A 46 9.08 -2.57 -18.93
CA ALA A 46 9.75 -2.36 -17.66
C ALA A 46 10.44 -0.99 -17.61
N PRO A 47 9.68 0.13 -17.70
CA PRO A 47 10.29 1.43 -17.82
C PRO A 47 10.92 1.88 -16.49
N ASP A 48 12.12 2.44 -16.57
CA ASP A 48 12.80 3.08 -15.44
C ASP A 48 12.25 4.49 -15.22
N ILE A 49 11.19 4.60 -14.41
CA ILE A 49 10.49 5.88 -14.18
C ILE A 49 10.70 6.38 -12.74
N ASN A 50 10.51 5.50 -11.76
CA ASN A 50 10.38 5.94 -10.35
C ASN A 50 11.71 6.43 -9.76
N TYR A 51 12.84 5.78 -10.06
CA TYR A 51 14.15 6.23 -9.54
C TYR A 51 14.61 7.56 -10.18
N PRO A 52 14.59 7.72 -11.52
CA PRO A 52 14.88 9.01 -12.15
C PRO A 52 13.96 10.14 -11.69
N PHE A 53 12.67 9.85 -11.48
CA PHE A 53 11.73 10.83 -10.96
C PHE A 53 12.09 11.27 -9.53
N LEU A 54 12.45 10.34 -8.65
CA LEU A 54 12.89 10.65 -7.29
C LEU A 54 14.17 11.48 -7.31
N LEU A 55 15.15 11.12 -8.15
CA LEU A 55 16.39 11.86 -8.33
C LEU A 55 16.09 13.32 -8.72
N ALA A 56 15.28 13.53 -9.76
CA ALA A 56 14.88 14.86 -10.22
C ALA A 56 14.11 15.67 -9.15
N SER A 57 13.35 14.99 -8.30
CA SER A 57 12.61 15.65 -7.20
C SER A 57 13.54 16.15 -6.09
N LEU A 58 14.68 15.47 -5.85
CA LEU A 58 15.65 15.85 -4.84
C LEU A 58 16.70 16.86 -5.34
N GLU A 59 16.78 17.11 -6.65
CA GLU A 59 17.72 18.08 -7.24
C GLU A 59 17.52 19.51 -6.71
N MET A 60 16.30 19.87 -6.31
CA MET A 60 16.02 21.20 -5.73
C MET A 60 16.83 21.49 -4.46
N TYR A 61 17.27 20.44 -3.75
CA TYR A 61 18.10 20.54 -2.57
C TYR A 61 19.59 20.32 -2.86
N LYS A 62 19.96 20.05 -4.12
CA LYS A 62 21.30 19.59 -4.50
C LYS A 62 21.75 18.41 -3.64
N ALA A 63 20.82 17.50 -3.35
CA ALA A 63 21.08 16.36 -2.49
C ALA A 63 22.15 15.47 -3.12
N PRO A 64 23.11 14.97 -2.33
CA PRO A 64 24.08 14.00 -2.85
C PRO A 64 23.37 12.70 -3.24
N GLU A 65 23.88 12.01 -4.26
CA GLU A 65 23.23 10.85 -4.88
C GLU A 65 22.85 9.73 -3.89
N TRP A 66 23.67 9.52 -2.85
CA TRP A 66 23.40 8.50 -1.83
C TRP A 66 22.07 8.76 -1.09
N VAL A 67 21.59 10.01 -0.99
CA VAL A 67 20.29 10.33 -0.38
C VAL A 67 19.16 9.75 -1.22
N THR A 68 19.23 9.90 -2.55
CA THR A 68 18.26 9.31 -3.49
C THR A 68 18.26 7.79 -3.36
N GLN A 69 19.43 7.16 -3.29
CA GLN A 69 19.56 5.71 -3.14
C GLN A 69 18.94 5.23 -1.82
N VAL A 70 19.24 5.89 -0.70
CA VAL A 70 18.66 5.56 0.62
C VAL A 70 17.15 5.75 0.62
N ALA A 71 16.65 6.85 0.06
CA ALA A 71 15.22 7.12 -0.05
C ALA A 71 14.51 6.04 -0.89
N PHE A 72 15.08 5.67 -2.03
CA PHE A 72 14.51 4.63 -2.90
C PHE A 72 14.51 3.25 -2.22
N ILE A 73 15.60 2.88 -1.53
CA ILE A 73 15.64 1.66 -0.71
C ILE A 73 14.58 1.69 0.39
N GLY A 74 14.35 2.86 1.01
CA GLY A 74 13.29 3.06 1.98
C GLY A 74 11.89 2.80 1.40
N ILE A 75 11.60 3.40 0.23
CA ILE A 75 10.34 3.18 -0.51
C ILE A 75 10.16 1.69 -0.81
N LEU A 76 11.18 1.04 -1.38
CA LEU A 76 11.13 -0.36 -1.74
C LEU A 76 10.93 -1.27 -0.51
N SER A 77 11.61 -0.97 0.59
CA SER A 77 11.50 -1.73 1.84
C SER A 77 10.11 -1.63 2.44
N LEU A 78 9.53 -0.43 2.50
CA LEU A 78 8.19 -0.23 3.04
C LEU A 78 7.09 -0.80 2.12
N SER A 79 7.28 -0.71 0.80
CA SER A 79 6.42 -1.37 -0.19
C SER A 79 6.46 -2.90 -0.06
N PHE A 80 7.66 -3.46 0.15
CA PHE A 80 7.83 -4.89 0.42
C PHE A 80 7.15 -5.31 1.73
N LEU A 81 7.33 -4.56 2.82
CA LEU A 81 6.68 -4.84 4.11
C LEU A 81 5.15 -4.78 4.00
N SER A 82 4.61 -3.77 3.29
CA SER A 82 3.17 -3.65 3.02
C SER A 82 2.66 -4.86 2.24
N THR A 83 3.39 -5.26 1.20
CA THR A 83 3.08 -6.44 0.38
C THR A 83 3.05 -7.72 1.22
N LEU A 84 4.09 -7.95 2.03
CA LEU A 84 4.15 -9.12 2.92
C LEU A 84 2.99 -9.14 3.92
N ALA A 85 2.68 -7.99 4.52
CA ALA A 85 1.60 -7.89 5.50
C ALA A 85 0.24 -8.21 4.85
N PHE A 86 -0.04 -7.68 3.66
CA PHE A 86 -1.27 -7.99 2.93
C PHE A 86 -1.33 -9.44 2.46
N CYS A 87 -0.23 -10.01 1.99
CA CYS A 87 -0.14 -11.45 1.68
C CYS A 87 -0.43 -12.31 2.92
N TRP A 88 0.08 -11.92 4.10
CA TRP A 88 -0.17 -12.63 5.35
C TRP A 88 -1.62 -12.52 5.83
N ALA A 89 -2.24 -11.36 5.67
CA ALA A 89 -3.67 -11.16 5.92
C ALA A 89 -4.51 -12.03 4.97
N SER A 90 -4.19 -12.00 3.67
CA SER A 90 -4.85 -12.78 2.61
C SER A 90 -4.78 -14.29 2.84
N ALA A 91 -3.62 -14.80 3.25
CA ALA A 91 -3.45 -16.22 3.59
C ALA A 91 -4.36 -16.68 4.74
N GLY A 92 -4.78 -15.75 5.62
CA GLY A 92 -5.68 -16.03 6.74
C GLY A 92 -7.18 -15.96 6.40
N LEU A 93 -7.58 -15.49 5.21
CA LEU A 93 -8.98 -15.17 4.90
C LEU A 93 -9.94 -16.37 4.88
N HIS A 94 -9.42 -17.60 4.80
CA HIS A 94 -10.23 -18.82 4.91
C HIS A 94 -10.68 -19.10 6.36
N ARG A 95 -10.07 -18.43 7.35
CA ARG A 95 -10.40 -18.56 8.77
C ARG A 95 -11.49 -17.56 9.19
N GLU A 96 -11.90 -17.68 10.45
CA GLU A 96 -12.85 -16.76 11.10
C GLU A 96 -12.29 -15.33 11.22
N GLU A 97 -13.19 -14.36 11.35
CA GLU A 97 -12.88 -12.92 11.32
C GLU A 97 -11.85 -12.48 12.35
N HIS A 98 -11.91 -13.01 13.57
CA HIS A 98 -10.96 -12.66 14.62
C HIS A 98 -9.52 -13.10 14.33
N TYR A 99 -9.29 -14.00 13.37
CA TYR A 99 -7.94 -14.41 12.97
C TYR A 99 -7.33 -13.51 11.89
N TRP A 100 -8.12 -13.09 10.90
CA TRP A 100 -7.60 -12.32 9.76
C TRP A 100 -7.73 -10.81 9.95
N LEU A 101 -8.69 -10.33 10.74
CA LEU A 101 -8.91 -8.90 10.95
C LEU A 101 -7.68 -8.21 11.60
N PRO A 102 -7.07 -8.75 12.68
CA PRO A 102 -5.86 -8.15 13.26
C PRO A 102 -4.66 -8.10 12.29
N ARG A 103 -4.58 -9.05 11.35
CA ARG A 103 -3.53 -9.07 10.31
C ARG A 103 -3.81 -8.01 9.26
N ALA A 104 -5.07 -7.85 8.88
CA ALA A 104 -5.48 -6.76 8.00
C ALA A 104 -5.17 -5.41 8.65
N ASP A 105 -5.44 -5.24 9.94
CA ASP A 105 -5.12 -4.00 10.69
C ASP A 105 -3.64 -3.66 10.58
N LEU A 106 -2.76 -4.62 10.85
CA LEU A 106 -1.32 -4.42 10.71
C LEU A 106 -0.96 -4.03 9.27
N ALA A 107 -1.50 -4.73 8.27
CA ALA A 107 -1.23 -4.44 6.87
C ALA A 107 -1.66 -3.01 6.48
N PHE A 108 -2.88 -2.62 6.87
CA PHE A 108 -3.40 -1.27 6.65
C PHE A 108 -2.57 -0.21 7.36
N ILE A 109 -2.21 -0.41 8.63
CA ILE A 109 -1.38 0.55 9.39
C ILE A 109 -0.01 0.73 8.74
N VAL A 110 0.66 -0.34 8.35
CA VAL A 110 1.97 -0.28 7.68
C VAL A 110 1.86 0.47 6.36
N SER A 111 0.89 0.12 5.51
CA SER A 111 0.70 0.78 4.22
C SER A 111 0.21 2.23 4.31
N LEU A 112 -0.61 2.57 5.31
CA LEU A 112 -1.05 3.95 5.53
C LEU A 112 0.12 4.81 6.06
N SER A 113 0.97 4.24 6.90
CA SER A 113 2.20 4.93 7.34
C SER A 113 3.12 5.23 6.15
N PHE A 114 3.19 4.34 5.17
CA PHE A 114 3.88 4.60 3.91
C PHE A 114 3.26 5.76 3.13
N TRP A 115 1.94 5.80 2.96
CA TRP A 115 1.28 6.95 2.30
C TRP A 115 1.52 8.26 3.04
N MET A 116 1.43 8.25 4.37
CA MET A 116 1.73 9.43 5.18
C MET A 116 3.17 9.91 5.00
N ALA A 117 4.14 8.99 4.88
CA ALA A 117 5.51 9.35 4.56
C ALA A 117 5.62 10.02 3.18
N PHE A 118 4.87 9.54 2.18
CA PHE A 118 4.80 10.19 0.87
C PHE A 118 4.16 11.57 0.92
N PHE A 119 3.07 11.78 1.67
CA PHE A 119 2.45 13.11 1.77
C PHE A 119 3.44 14.13 2.35
N ILE A 120 4.20 13.74 3.37
CA ILE A 120 5.25 14.57 3.94
C ILE A 120 6.36 14.81 2.91
N ALA A 121 6.79 13.77 2.19
CA ALA A 121 7.82 13.89 1.18
C ALA A 121 7.39 14.85 0.04
N ASP A 122 6.17 14.73 -0.46
CA ASP A 122 5.63 15.57 -1.54
C ASP A 122 5.55 17.04 -1.13
N GLN A 123 5.18 17.30 0.12
CA GLN A 123 5.20 18.64 0.71
C GLN A 123 6.61 19.21 0.83
N LEU A 124 7.59 18.38 1.21
CA LEU A 124 9.00 18.80 1.24
C LEU A 124 9.46 19.15 -0.18
N VAL A 125 9.29 18.27 -1.14
CA VAL A 125 9.77 18.50 -2.52
C VAL A 125 8.86 19.40 -3.38
N MET A 126 7.80 19.97 -2.80
CA MET A 126 6.81 20.82 -3.47
C MET A 126 6.22 20.19 -4.76
N LYS A 127 5.91 18.89 -4.72
CA LYS A 127 5.33 18.13 -5.85
C LYS A 127 3.82 17.93 -5.68
N PHE A 128 3.07 19.02 -5.67
CA PHE A 128 1.62 19.01 -5.40
C PHE A 128 0.78 18.15 -6.36
N ASP A 129 1.15 18.08 -7.64
CA ASP A 129 0.46 17.21 -8.61
C ASP A 129 0.58 15.72 -8.23
N LEU A 130 1.72 15.33 -7.66
CA LEU A 130 1.97 13.97 -7.19
C LEU A 130 1.25 13.72 -5.85
N GLU A 131 1.28 14.73 -4.99
CA GLU A 131 0.58 14.71 -3.70
C GLU A 131 -0.91 14.46 -3.88
N GLU A 132 -1.56 15.10 -4.84
CA GLU A 132 -2.99 14.86 -5.13
C GLU A 132 -3.26 13.37 -5.38
N ASN A 133 -2.45 12.75 -6.24
CA ASN A 133 -2.60 11.33 -6.56
C ASN A 133 -2.34 10.45 -5.32
N HIS A 134 -1.26 10.71 -4.58
CA HIS A 134 -0.97 9.98 -3.35
C HIS A 134 -2.09 10.14 -2.31
N MET A 135 -2.62 11.35 -2.11
CA MET A 135 -3.72 11.61 -1.18
C MET A 135 -4.99 10.86 -1.59
N VAL A 136 -5.31 10.80 -2.88
CA VAL A 136 -6.44 10.00 -3.38
C VAL A 136 -6.22 8.51 -3.08
N GLN A 137 -5.03 7.98 -3.34
CA GLN A 137 -4.71 6.58 -3.11
C GLN A 137 -4.72 6.22 -1.62
N GLY A 138 -4.01 6.97 -0.79
CA GLY A 138 -3.99 6.78 0.67
C GLY A 138 -5.35 7.05 1.32
N GLY A 139 -6.09 8.05 0.85
CA GLY A 139 -7.46 8.33 1.29
C GLY A 139 -8.43 7.20 0.95
N PHE A 140 -8.34 6.63 -0.24
CA PHE A 140 -9.10 5.44 -0.62
C PHE A 140 -8.72 4.22 0.24
N GLN A 141 -7.43 4.06 0.56
CA GLN A 141 -6.98 3.01 1.47
C GLN A 141 -7.54 3.20 2.89
N LEU A 142 -7.55 4.42 3.41
CA LEU A 142 -8.13 4.74 4.70
C LEU A 142 -9.64 4.47 4.72
N LEU A 143 -10.37 4.89 3.68
CA LEU A 143 -11.81 4.64 3.55
C LEU A 143 -12.13 3.14 3.56
N THR A 144 -11.38 2.36 2.81
CA THR A 144 -11.57 0.90 2.75
C THR A 144 -11.16 0.21 4.05
N TYR A 145 -10.15 0.73 4.76
CA TYR A 145 -9.82 0.28 6.11
C TYR A 145 -10.96 0.53 7.10
N LEU A 146 -11.49 1.76 7.14
CA LEU A 146 -12.64 2.12 7.99
C LEU A 146 -13.87 1.26 7.65
N SER A 147 -14.05 0.91 6.38
CA SER A 147 -15.15 0.03 5.93
C SER A 147 -15.08 -1.37 6.55
N LEU A 148 -13.90 -1.87 6.94
CA LEU A 148 -13.78 -3.13 7.68
C LEU A 148 -14.47 -3.08 9.06
N TYR A 149 -14.59 -1.90 9.64
CA TYR A 149 -15.19 -1.68 10.96
C TYR A 149 -16.61 -1.15 10.91
N LEU A 150 -16.91 -0.27 9.94
CA LEU A 150 -18.23 0.32 9.77
C LEU A 150 -19.25 -0.68 9.23
N LEU A 151 -18.81 -1.66 8.43
CA LEU A 151 -19.69 -2.72 7.95
C LEU A 151 -19.87 -3.80 9.03
N PRO A 152 -21.10 -4.14 9.41
CA PRO A 152 -21.33 -5.10 10.50
C PRO A 152 -20.83 -6.49 10.12
N SER A 153 -20.17 -7.13 11.09
CA SER A 153 -19.80 -8.53 11.10
C SER A 153 -20.52 -9.29 12.21
N GLN A 154 -20.39 -10.62 12.20
CA GLN A 154 -21.13 -11.54 13.08
C GLN A 154 -21.02 -11.17 14.58
N ASN A 155 -19.90 -10.60 15.04
CA ASN A 155 -19.63 -10.37 16.45
C ASN A 155 -20.29 -9.11 17.05
N ASN A 156 -20.66 -8.12 16.23
CA ASN A 156 -21.24 -6.87 16.73
C ASN A 156 -22.69 -6.99 17.24
N GLN A 157 -23.32 -8.18 17.10
CA GLN A 157 -24.68 -8.42 17.61
C GLN A 157 -24.71 -9.17 18.96
N GLN A 158 -23.61 -9.82 19.38
CA GLN A 158 -23.59 -10.56 20.65
C GLN A 158 -23.21 -9.70 21.86
N SER A 159 -22.57 -8.55 21.65
CA SER A 159 -22.25 -7.59 22.72
C SER A 159 -23.40 -6.61 23.04
N GLN A 160 -24.59 -6.84 22.49
CA GLN A 160 -25.80 -6.03 22.72
C GLN A 160 -27.01 -6.87 23.20
N SER A 161 -26.79 -8.14 23.59
CA SER A 161 -27.83 -9.02 24.14
C SER A 161 -27.45 -9.57 25.50
#